data_AF-A0AAV4MSX0-F1
#
_entry.id   AF-A0AAV4MSX0-F1
#
_cell.length_a   1.000
_cell.length_b   1.000
_cell.length_c   1.000
_cell.angle_alpha   90.00
_cell.angle_beta   90.00
_cell.angle_gamma   90.00
#
_symmetry.space_group_name_H-M   'P 1'
#
loop_
_entity.id
_entity.type
_entity.pdbx_description
1 polymer ?
#
loop_
_entity_poly.entity_id
_entity_poly.type
_entity_poly.pdbx_seq_one_letter_code
_entity_poly.pdbx_strand_id
1 'polypeptide(L)'
;MHVPTSTTQFEAMQHVVWEDMAVALTQKQSLPFRGDNEKFGFPNNENYFGLLKLVAKFDPFLKDHIDRYANTGLGKPSYLSKTRCEEIIQLMANKAKDTITAEVKKSGYFSFSVDSTPDISHTDQLILIIRYVSPKDGFPTERFLTFLELKDHSGESISDSVFNYVATELKNCKLELILTN
;
A
#
# COMPACT_ATOMS: atom_id res chain seq x y z
N MET A 1 -29.54 22.56 0.49
CA MET A 1 -28.12 22.99 0.55
C MET A 1 -27.49 22.16 1.66
N HIS A 2 -26.82 21.05 1.31
CA HIS A 2 -26.26 20.11 2.27
C HIS A 2 -24.85 20.60 2.60
N VAL A 3 -24.62 21.04 3.83
CA VAL A 3 -23.29 21.44 4.30
C VAL A 3 -22.52 20.16 4.62
N PRO A 4 -21.36 19.87 4.01
CA PRO A 4 -20.56 18.71 4.39
C PRO A 4 -20.06 18.91 5.82
N THR A 5 -20.23 17.91 6.68
CA THR A 5 -19.69 17.89 8.04
C THR A 5 -18.17 18.02 8.01
N SER A 6 -17.62 18.96 8.79
CA SER A 6 -16.20 19.31 8.87
C SER A 6 -15.27 18.12 9.16
N THR A 7 -15.79 17.08 9.81
CA THR A 7 -15.05 15.85 10.13
C THR A 7 -14.62 15.10 8.88
N THR A 8 -15.49 14.99 7.88
CA THR A 8 -15.22 14.22 6.66
C THR A 8 -14.18 14.91 5.76
N GLN A 9 -14.17 16.24 5.76
CA GLN A 9 -13.16 17.04 5.05
C GLN A 9 -11.81 17.01 5.76
N PHE A 10 -11.80 17.03 7.11
CA PHE A 10 -10.58 16.91 7.90
C PHE A 10 -9.95 15.51 7.76
N GLU A 11 -10.75 14.45 7.83
CA GLU A 11 -10.28 13.06 7.61
C GLU A 11 -9.77 12.86 6.18
N ALA A 12 -10.46 13.40 5.17
CA ALA A 12 -10.00 13.35 3.78
C ALA A 12 -8.70 14.15 3.59
N MET A 13 -8.58 15.31 4.23
CA MET A 13 -7.37 16.14 4.17
C MET A 13 -6.20 15.46 4.91
N GLN A 14 -6.44 14.79 6.04
CA GLN A 14 -5.44 13.97 6.72
C GLN A 14 -5.00 12.78 5.86
N HIS A 15 -5.93 12.10 5.18
CA HIS A 15 -5.62 10.99 4.29
C HIS A 15 -4.75 11.41 3.09
N VAL A 16 -5.15 12.47 2.38
CA VAL A 16 -4.40 12.98 1.22
C VAL A 16 -3.02 13.51 1.65
N VAL A 17 -2.97 14.28 2.74
CA VAL A 17 -1.69 14.79 3.26
C VAL A 17 -0.78 13.64 3.71
N TRP A 18 -1.33 12.57 4.30
CA TRP A 18 -0.54 11.42 4.72
C TRP A 18 0.03 10.62 3.53
N GLU A 19 -0.78 10.38 2.50
CA GLU A 19 -0.33 9.70 1.28
C GLU A 19 0.74 10.53 0.55
N ASP A 20 0.49 11.82 0.34
CA ASP A 20 1.43 12.73 -0.31
C ASP A 20 2.74 12.86 0.48
N MET A 21 2.67 12.86 1.82
CA MET A 21 3.86 12.92 2.67
C MET A 21 4.65 11.61 2.67
N ALA A 22 3.99 10.45 2.65
CA ALA A 22 4.67 9.17 2.56
C ALA A 22 5.39 9.00 1.21
N VAL A 23 4.77 9.43 0.11
CA VAL A 23 5.38 9.46 -1.22
C VAL A 23 6.51 10.48 -1.28
N ALA A 24 6.34 11.68 -0.72
CA ALA A 24 7.39 12.71 -0.73
C ALA A 24 8.61 12.32 0.12
N LEU A 25 8.43 11.60 1.24
CA LEU A 25 9.54 11.14 2.08
C LEU A 25 10.35 10.04 1.38
N THR A 26 9.68 9.07 0.75
CA THR A 26 10.34 8.00 -0.01
C THR A 26 11.11 8.54 -1.23
N GLN A 27 10.53 9.49 -1.97
CA GLN A 27 11.19 10.11 -3.13
C GLN A 27 12.38 11.00 -2.75
N LYS A 28 12.27 11.81 -1.69
CA LYS A 28 13.34 12.76 -1.31
C LYS A 28 14.57 12.10 -0.70
N GLN A 29 14.40 10.95 -0.05
CA GLN A 29 15.50 10.31 0.67
C GLN A 29 16.16 9.19 -0.14
N SER A 30 15.49 8.63 -1.16
CA SER A 30 15.94 7.41 -1.86
C SER A 30 16.34 6.28 -0.89
N LEU A 31 15.82 6.34 0.34
CA LEU A 31 16.05 5.38 1.40
C LEU A 31 14.94 4.35 1.36
N PRO A 32 15.22 3.10 1.73
CA PRO A 32 14.18 2.11 1.84
C PRO A 32 13.16 2.55 2.91
N PHE A 33 11.89 2.14 2.74
CA PHE A 33 10.84 2.47 3.72
C PHE A 33 11.25 2.04 5.13
N ARG A 34 11.92 0.89 5.19
CA ARG A 34 12.61 0.35 6.34
C ARG A 34 14.02 -0.04 5.95
N GLY A 35 14.99 0.34 6.76
CA GLY A 35 16.40 0.01 6.64
C GLY A 35 16.84 -0.98 7.73
N ASP A 36 18.15 -0.98 7.97
CA ASP A 36 18.83 -2.00 8.76
C ASP A 36 19.00 -1.64 10.25
N ASN A 37 18.61 -0.43 10.67
CA ASN A 37 18.89 0.08 12.01
C ASN A 37 17.62 0.41 12.79
N GLU A 38 17.35 -0.39 13.83
CA GLU A 38 16.18 -0.19 14.69
C GLU A 38 16.34 0.93 15.74
N LYS A 39 17.44 1.70 15.70
CA LYS A 39 17.67 2.81 16.63
C LYS A 39 16.96 4.08 16.17
N PHE A 40 15.91 4.45 16.88
CA PHE A 40 15.21 5.70 16.67
C PHE A 40 16.16 6.89 16.87
N GLY A 41 16.18 7.85 15.94
CA GLY A 41 17.05 9.03 16.05
C GLY A 41 18.40 8.94 15.33
N PHE A 42 18.80 7.78 14.80
CA PHE A 42 20.03 7.63 14.02
C PHE A 42 20.06 8.51 12.72
N PRO A 43 21.23 9.00 12.27
CA PRO A 43 21.36 9.66 10.96
C PRO A 43 20.92 8.72 9.82
N ASN A 44 20.32 9.26 8.74
CA ASN A 44 19.69 8.48 7.65
C ASN A 44 18.55 7.57 8.12
N ASN A 45 17.76 8.04 9.09
CA ASN A 45 16.58 7.34 9.55
C ASN A 45 15.55 7.20 8.41
N GLU A 46 15.55 5.99 7.87
CA GLU A 46 14.46 5.21 7.28
C GLU A 46 13.08 5.90 7.33
N ASN A 47 12.36 5.86 6.20
CA ASN A 47 11.11 6.59 6.04
C ASN A 47 10.07 6.25 7.12
N TYR A 48 10.07 5.03 7.64
CA TYR A 48 9.21 4.62 8.76
C TYR A 48 9.42 5.47 10.03
N PHE A 49 10.65 5.64 10.50
CA PHE A 49 10.92 6.50 11.65
C PHE A 49 10.76 7.99 11.31
N GLY A 50 11.01 8.39 10.07
CA GLY A 50 10.69 9.73 9.58
C GLY A 50 9.20 10.05 9.72
N LEU A 51 8.34 9.13 9.28
CA LEU A 51 6.89 9.22 9.38
C LEU A 51 6.41 9.20 10.84
N LEU A 52 6.93 8.31 11.69
CA LEU A 52 6.56 8.28 13.10
C LEU A 52 6.94 9.57 13.84
N LYS A 53 8.14 10.12 13.57
CA LYS A 53 8.53 11.43 14.10
C LYS A 53 7.60 12.54 13.65
N LEU A 54 7.12 12.47 12.41
CA LEU A 54 6.20 13.44 11.87
C LEU A 54 4.84 13.36 12.57
N VAL A 55 4.25 12.17 12.70
CA VAL A 55 2.98 11.98 13.41
C VAL A 55 3.11 12.42 14.87
N ALA A 56 4.22 12.09 15.53
CA ALA A 56 4.49 12.49 16.90
C ALA A 56 4.58 14.01 17.12
N LYS A 57 4.77 14.82 16.07
CA LYS A 57 4.65 16.29 16.20
C LYS A 57 3.22 16.73 16.47
N PHE A 58 2.24 15.93 16.07
CA PHE A 58 0.81 16.24 16.16
C PHE A 58 0.05 15.33 17.14
N ASP A 59 0.65 14.21 17.54
CA ASP A 59 0.10 13.27 18.51
C ASP A 59 0.98 13.23 19.78
N PRO A 60 0.56 13.90 20.89
CA PRO A 60 1.29 13.88 22.16
C PRO A 60 1.42 12.49 22.78
N PHE A 61 0.46 11.59 22.54
CA PHE A 61 0.50 10.23 23.06
C PHE A 61 1.60 9.44 22.36
N LEU A 62 1.66 9.49 21.04
CA LEU A 62 2.73 8.85 20.28
C LEU A 62 4.10 9.43 20.62
N LYS A 63 4.19 10.76 20.79
CA LYS A 63 5.42 11.43 21.22
C LYS A 63 5.94 10.89 22.55
N ASP A 64 5.06 10.87 23.55
CA ASP A 64 5.40 10.38 24.89
C ASP A 64 5.79 8.90 24.88
N HIS A 65 5.11 8.08 24.09
CA HIS A 65 5.46 6.68 23.89
C HIS A 65 6.87 6.51 23.28
N ILE A 66 7.18 7.26 22.22
CA ILE A 66 8.51 7.26 21.60
C ILE A 66 9.56 7.70 22.61
N ASP A 67 9.36 8.78 23.35
CA ASP A 67 10.34 9.30 24.31
C ASP A 67 10.61 8.30 25.45
N ARG A 68 9.60 7.55 25.90
CA ARG A 68 9.71 6.58 26.99
C ARG A 68 10.28 5.24 26.56
N TYR A 69 9.98 4.78 25.36
CA TYR A 69 10.22 3.39 24.94
C TYR A 69 11.13 3.24 23.72
N ALA A 70 11.45 4.32 23.00
CA ALA A 70 12.43 4.25 21.93
C ALA A 70 13.82 3.91 22.51
N ASN A 71 14.53 3.00 21.84
CA ASN A 71 15.90 2.62 22.18
C ASN A 71 16.11 2.03 23.60
N THR A 72 15.05 1.65 24.32
CA THR A 72 15.17 1.15 25.71
C THR A 72 15.72 -0.28 25.85
N GLY A 73 16.11 -0.91 24.74
CA GLY A 73 16.58 -2.30 24.69
C GLY A 73 15.45 -3.34 24.61
N LEU A 74 15.84 -4.61 24.76
CA LEU A 74 14.94 -5.78 24.62
C LEU A 74 13.98 -5.91 25.82
N GLY A 75 12.81 -6.52 25.59
CA GLY A 75 11.86 -6.88 26.65
C GLY A 75 10.88 -5.77 27.07
N LYS A 76 10.97 -4.58 26.46
CA LYS A 76 9.99 -3.49 26.65
C LYS A 76 9.19 -3.26 25.37
N PRO A 77 7.87 -3.02 25.45
CA PRO A 77 7.02 -2.89 24.27
C PRO A 77 7.20 -1.51 23.61
N SER A 78 8.20 -1.38 22.74
CA SER A 78 8.43 -0.14 21.98
C SER A 78 7.44 0.02 20.82
N TYR A 79 6.95 -1.07 20.24
CA TYR A 79 6.18 -1.08 18.97
C TYR A 79 6.95 -0.47 17.77
N LEU A 80 8.26 -0.29 17.90
CA LEU A 80 9.13 0.31 16.89
C LEU A 80 10.01 -0.72 16.15
N SER A 81 9.87 -2.01 16.47
CA SER A 81 10.69 -3.07 15.87
C SER A 81 10.31 -3.36 14.41
N LYS A 82 11.21 -4.04 13.71
CA LYS A 82 11.00 -4.62 12.38
C LYS A 82 9.62 -5.26 12.21
N THR A 83 9.27 -6.19 13.09
CA THR A 83 8.03 -6.97 12.99
C THR A 83 6.80 -6.07 13.06
N ARG A 84 6.84 -5.02 13.89
CA ARG A 84 5.73 -4.09 14.06
C ARG A 84 5.56 -3.16 12.85
N CYS A 85 6.68 -2.74 12.26
CA CYS A 85 6.66 -2.01 10.99
C CYS A 85 6.03 -2.87 9.88
N GLU A 86 6.43 -4.14 9.76
CA GLU A 86 5.85 -5.09 8.79
C GLU A 86 4.36 -5.33 9.03
N GLU A 87 3.91 -5.47 10.29
CA GLU A 87 2.49 -5.54 10.65
C GLU A 87 1.70 -4.31 10.17
N ILE A 88 2.24 -3.10 10.40
CA ILE A 88 1.59 -1.85 9.98
C ILE A 88 1.52 -1.74 8.45
N ILE A 89 2.61 -2.08 7.75
CA ILE A 89 2.63 -2.12 6.28
C ILE A 89 1.56 -3.09 5.76
N GLN A 90 1.46 -4.28 6.35
CA GLN A 90 0.48 -5.27 5.95
C GLN A 90 -0.96 -4.80 6.20
N LEU A 91 -1.23 -4.13 7.32
CA LEU A 91 -2.54 -3.55 7.62
C LEU A 91 -2.91 -2.45 6.61
N MET A 92 -1.97 -1.55 6.28
CA MET A 92 -2.19 -0.52 5.27
C MET A 92 -2.44 -1.13 3.89
N ALA A 93 -1.66 -2.13 3.49
CA ALA A 93 -1.83 -2.85 2.23
C ALA A 93 -3.20 -3.54 2.14
N ASN A 94 -3.63 -4.21 3.21
CA ASN A 94 -4.96 -4.84 3.27
C ASN A 94 -6.07 -3.79 3.17
N LYS A 95 -5.95 -2.66 3.88
CA LYS A 95 -6.93 -1.58 3.81
C LYS A 95 -7.03 -0.96 2.42
N ALA A 96 -5.90 -0.77 1.74
CA ALA A 96 -5.86 -0.30 0.36
C ALA A 96 -6.54 -1.31 -0.58
N LYS A 97 -6.21 -2.60 -0.46
CA LYS A 97 -6.83 -3.68 -1.24
C LYS A 97 -8.34 -3.76 -1.03
N ASP A 98 -8.83 -3.65 0.21
CA ASP A 98 -10.26 -3.64 0.51
C ASP A 98 -10.97 -2.47 -0.17
N THR A 99 -10.33 -1.30 -0.17
CA THR A 99 -10.86 -0.09 -0.80
C THR A 99 -10.95 -0.26 -2.32
N ILE A 100 -9.88 -0.74 -2.96
CA ILE A 100 -9.85 -1.02 -4.41
C ILE A 100 -10.93 -2.06 -4.75
N THR A 101 -11.01 -3.15 -3.99
CA THR A 101 -12.00 -4.21 -4.20
C THR A 101 -13.43 -3.68 -4.10
N ALA A 102 -13.71 -2.82 -3.13
CA ALA A 102 -15.02 -2.19 -2.98
C ALA A 102 -15.37 -1.25 -4.14
N GLU A 103 -14.39 -0.52 -4.69
CA GLU A 103 -14.58 0.35 -5.85
C GLU A 103 -14.84 -0.46 -7.13
N VAL A 104 -14.04 -1.50 -7.37
CA VAL A 104 -14.18 -2.41 -8.52
C VAL A 104 -15.52 -3.14 -8.50
N LYS A 105 -15.98 -3.59 -7.32
CA LYS A 105 -17.31 -4.20 -7.17
C LYS A 105 -18.46 -3.24 -7.53
N LYS A 106 -18.25 -1.93 -7.32
CA LYS A 106 -19.23 -0.89 -7.65
C LYS A 106 -19.16 -0.43 -9.10
N SER A 107 -17.99 -0.47 -9.73
CA SER A 107 -17.82 -0.06 -11.14
C SER A 107 -18.52 -0.99 -12.11
N GLY A 108 -18.71 -2.27 -11.72
CA GLY A 108 -19.37 -3.29 -12.54
C GLY A 108 -18.49 -3.86 -13.66
N TYR A 109 -17.62 -3.04 -14.25
CA TYR A 109 -16.65 -3.42 -15.26
C TYR A 109 -15.24 -3.02 -14.85
N PHE A 110 -14.28 -3.89 -15.17
CA PHE A 110 -12.86 -3.65 -14.99
C PHE A 110 -12.08 -4.51 -16.01
N SER A 111 -10.81 -4.18 -16.22
CA SER A 111 -9.86 -4.99 -16.98
C SER A 111 -8.54 -5.08 -16.24
N PHE A 112 -7.72 -6.07 -16.59
CA PHE A 112 -6.37 -6.20 -16.08
C PHE A 112 -5.36 -5.76 -17.14
N SER A 113 -4.35 -5.02 -16.71
CA SER A 113 -3.13 -4.76 -17.46
C SER A 113 -2.00 -5.50 -16.76
N VAL A 114 -1.22 -6.20 -17.55
CA VAL A 114 -0.25 -7.16 -17.07
C VAL A 114 1.06 -6.85 -17.79
N ASP A 115 2.14 -6.67 -17.04
CA ASP A 115 3.46 -6.38 -17.62
C ASP A 115 4.55 -7.23 -16.96
N SER A 116 5.48 -7.74 -17.76
CA SER A 116 6.59 -8.57 -17.27
C SER A 116 7.79 -7.70 -16.98
N THR A 117 8.27 -7.71 -15.74
CA THR A 117 9.48 -6.98 -15.36
C THR A 117 10.52 -7.93 -14.79
N PRO A 118 11.76 -7.93 -15.31
CA PRO A 118 12.83 -8.72 -14.73
C PRO A 118 13.19 -8.16 -13.35
N ASP A 119 13.11 -8.97 -12.30
CA ASP A 119 13.56 -8.59 -10.96
C ASP A 119 15.11 -8.63 -10.87
N ILE A 120 15.66 -7.95 -9.86
CA ILE A 120 17.09 -7.87 -9.54
C ILE A 120 17.73 -9.27 -9.37
N SER A 121 16.93 -10.29 -9.00
CA SER A 121 17.37 -11.68 -8.85
C SER A 121 17.28 -12.53 -10.13
N HIS A 122 17.03 -11.94 -11.31
CA HIS A 122 16.79 -12.65 -12.56
C HIS A 122 15.58 -13.60 -12.54
N THR A 123 14.59 -13.32 -11.68
CA THR A 123 13.30 -14.00 -11.68
C THR A 123 12.26 -13.07 -12.27
N ASP A 124 11.53 -13.52 -13.28
CA ASP A 124 10.52 -12.68 -13.92
C ASP A 124 9.30 -12.55 -13.01
N GLN A 125 8.92 -11.30 -12.75
CA GLN A 125 7.73 -10.96 -12.01
C GLN A 125 6.72 -10.30 -12.94
N LEU A 126 5.46 -10.61 -12.70
CA LEU A 126 4.35 -10.07 -13.44
C LEU A 126 3.67 -8.98 -12.63
N ILE A 127 3.72 -7.74 -13.12
CA ILE A 127 3.01 -6.61 -12.53
C ILE A 127 1.54 -6.74 -12.91
N LEU A 128 0.65 -6.80 -11.91
CA LEU A 128 -0.79 -6.80 -12.10
C LEU A 128 -1.39 -5.44 -11.75
N ILE A 129 -1.99 -4.80 -12.74
CA ILE A 129 -2.71 -3.53 -12.62
C ILE A 129 -4.17 -3.78 -12.98
N ILE A 130 -5.10 -3.26 -12.18
CA ILE A 130 -6.53 -3.24 -12.50
C ILE A 130 -6.95 -1.86 -12.98
N ARG A 131 -7.76 -1.83 -14.04
CA ARG A 131 -8.37 -0.64 -14.62
C ARG A 131 -9.87 -0.71 -14.47
N TYR A 132 -10.49 0.34 -13.95
CA TYR A 132 -11.94 0.40 -13.80
C TYR A 132 -12.43 1.85 -13.90
N VAL A 133 -13.73 2.03 -14.12
CA VAL A 133 -14.35 3.36 -14.04
C VAL A 133 -14.67 3.64 -12.59
N SER A 134 -14.10 4.71 -12.02
CA SER A 134 -14.32 5.07 -10.63
C SER A 134 -15.81 5.38 -10.40
N PRO A 135 -16.46 4.74 -9.41
CA PRO A 135 -17.87 4.98 -9.11
C PRO A 135 -18.09 6.36 -8.45
N LYS A 136 -17.02 7.06 -8.07
CA LYS A 136 -17.08 8.37 -7.40
C LYS A 136 -17.26 9.52 -8.40
N ASP A 137 -16.55 9.46 -9.52
CA ASP A 137 -16.41 10.56 -10.48
C ASP A 137 -16.60 10.14 -11.94
N GLY A 138 -16.67 8.84 -12.22
CA GLY A 138 -16.85 8.30 -13.57
C GLY A 138 -15.59 8.30 -14.43
N PHE A 139 -14.40 8.56 -13.86
CA PHE A 139 -13.15 8.58 -14.62
C PHE A 139 -12.45 7.21 -14.64
N PRO A 140 -11.77 6.85 -15.75
CA PRO A 140 -10.89 5.70 -15.78
C PRO A 140 -9.81 5.81 -14.69
N THR A 141 -9.69 4.77 -13.88
CA THR A 141 -8.77 4.69 -12.75
C THR A 141 -7.93 3.43 -12.88
N GLU A 142 -6.62 3.56 -12.67
CA GLU A 142 -5.68 2.45 -12.63
C GLU A 142 -5.18 2.26 -11.20
N ARG A 143 -5.09 1.00 -10.77
CA ARG A 143 -4.57 0.62 -9.44
C ARG A 143 -3.63 -0.56 -9.57
N PHE A 144 -2.44 -0.43 -8.99
CA PHE A 144 -1.54 -1.56 -8.78
C PHE A 144 -2.14 -2.52 -7.75
N LEU A 145 -2.07 -3.82 -8.03
CA LEU A 145 -2.58 -4.86 -7.13
C LEU A 145 -1.46 -5.65 -6.46
N THR A 146 -0.55 -6.21 -7.26
CA THR A 146 0.56 -7.03 -6.76
C THR A 146 1.57 -7.32 -7.86
N PHE A 147 2.72 -7.85 -7.45
CA PHE A 147 3.59 -8.66 -8.31
C PHE A 147 3.15 -10.13 -8.18
N LEU A 148 3.15 -10.87 -9.28
CA LEU A 148 2.95 -12.32 -9.31
C LEU A 148 4.24 -12.99 -9.76
N GLU A 149 4.63 -14.06 -9.09
CA GLU A 149 5.75 -14.88 -9.54
C GLU A 149 5.35 -15.65 -10.81
N LEU A 150 6.19 -15.58 -11.84
CA LEU A 150 6.02 -16.39 -13.04
C LEU A 150 6.88 -17.64 -12.97
N LYS A 151 6.28 -18.78 -13.35
CA LYS A 151 7.03 -20.03 -13.57
C LYS A 151 7.73 -20.01 -14.93
N ASP A 152 7.04 -19.49 -15.94
CA ASP A 152 7.53 -19.30 -17.30
C ASP A 152 6.73 -18.18 -18.00
N HIS A 153 7.16 -17.83 -19.23
CA HIS A 153 6.52 -16.78 -20.05
C HIS A 153 5.46 -17.32 -21.03
N SER A 154 4.98 -18.55 -20.85
CA SER A 154 3.87 -19.03 -21.67
C SER A 154 2.60 -18.22 -21.35
N GLY A 155 1.76 -18.02 -22.37
CA GLY A 155 0.46 -17.39 -22.16
C GLY A 155 -0.41 -18.15 -21.16
N GLU A 156 -0.24 -19.47 -21.07
CA GLU A 156 -0.92 -20.33 -20.09
C GLU A 156 -0.47 -20.01 -18.65
N SER A 157 0.84 -19.95 -18.37
CA SER A 157 1.32 -19.61 -17.02
C SER A 157 0.91 -18.20 -16.59
N ILE A 158 0.92 -17.24 -17.52
CA ILE A 158 0.49 -15.86 -17.21
C ILE A 158 -1.00 -15.86 -16.88
N SER A 159 -1.81 -16.50 -17.72
CA SER A 159 -3.26 -16.63 -17.53
C SER A 159 -3.58 -17.27 -16.18
N ASP A 160 -2.99 -18.43 -15.89
CA ASP A 160 -3.24 -19.16 -14.65
C ASP A 160 -2.85 -18.35 -13.41
N SER A 161 -1.71 -17.66 -13.43
CA SER A 161 -1.29 -16.80 -12.31
C SER A 161 -2.31 -15.67 -12.05
N VAL A 162 -2.81 -15.02 -13.10
CA VAL A 162 -3.83 -13.96 -12.98
C VAL A 162 -5.16 -14.54 -12.50
N PHE A 163 -5.64 -15.64 -13.09
CA PHE A 163 -6.89 -16.29 -12.70
C PHE A 163 -6.88 -16.75 -11.25
N ASN A 164 -5.78 -17.36 -10.81
CA ASN A 164 -5.62 -17.80 -9.42
C ASN A 164 -5.69 -16.62 -8.46
N TYR A 165 -4.97 -15.53 -8.75
CA TYR A 165 -5.02 -14.31 -7.93
C TYR A 165 -6.43 -13.73 -7.84
N VAL A 166 -7.12 -13.63 -8.98
CA VAL A 166 -8.49 -13.10 -9.04
C VAL A 166 -9.45 -13.99 -8.25
N ALA A 167 -9.33 -15.31 -8.36
CA ALA A 167 -10.16 -16.27 -7.65
C ALA A 167 -9.91 -16.27 -6.12
N THR A 168 -8.70 -15.96 -5.67
CA THR A 168 -8.36 -15.91 -4.25
C THR A 168 -8.71 -14.57 -3.62
N GLU A 169 -8.29 -13.47 -4.24
CA GLU A 169 -8.32 -12.12 -3.65
C GLU A 169 -9.58 -11.33 -4.01
N LEU A 170 -10.17 -11.55 -5.19
CA LEU A 170 -11.35 -10.82 -5.68
C LEU A 170 -12.64 -11.65 -5.62
N LYS A 171 -12.76 -12.51 -4.59
CA LYS A 171 -13.97 -13.32 -4.35
C LYS A 171 -15.23 -12.46 -4.30
N ASN A 172 -16.31 -12.99 -4.87
CA ASN A 172 -17.64 -12.37 -4.98
C ASN A 172 -17.70 -11.12 -5.89
N CYS A 173 -16.71 -10.88 -6.75
CA CYS A 173 -16.89 -10.01 -7.92
C CYS A 173 -17.56 -10.82 -9.04
N LYS A 174 -18.61 -10.31 -9.68
CA LYS A 174 -19.00 -10.80 -11.01
C LYS A 174 -17.94 -10.29 -11.97
N LEU A 175 -17.08 -11.17 -12.44
CA LEU A 175 -15.98 -10.83 -13.32
C LEU A 175 -16.44 -11.09 -14.76
N GLU A 176 -16.53 -10.04 -15.58
CA GLU A 176 -16.43 -10.19 -17.04
C GLU A 176 -14.98 -9.87 -17.40
N LEU A 177 -14.20 -10.92 -17.70
CA LEU A 177 -12.83 -10.75 -18.18
C LEU A 177 -12.87 -10.30 -19.64
N ILE A 178 -12.51 -9.05 -19.88
CA ILE A 178 -12.22 -8.56 -21.22
C ILE A 178 -10.70 -8.61 -21.39
N LEU A 179 -10.23 -9.67 -22.06
CA LEU A 179 -8.84 -9.74 -22.55
C LEU A 179 -8.76 -8.87 -23.81
N THR A 180 -8.09 -7.71 -23.71
CA THR A 180 -7.73 -6.93 -24.90
C THR A 180 -6.33 -7.32 -25.33
N ASN A 181 -6.22 -7.82 -26.56
CA ASN A 181 -4.98 -8.12 -27.28
C ASN A 181 -4.31 -6.82 -27.76
#